data_AF-A0A1C6JP09-F1
#
_entry.id   AF-A0A1C6JP09-F1
#
_cell.length_a   1.000
_cell.length_b   1.000
_cell.length_c   1.000
_cell.angle_alpha   90.00
_cell.angle_beta   90.00
_cell.angle_gamma   90.00
#
_symmetry.space_group_name_H-M   'P 1'
#
loop_
_entity.id
_entity.type
_entity.pdbx_description
1 polymer ?
#
loop_
_entity_poly.entity_id
_entity_poly.type
_entity_poly.pdbx_seq_one_letter_code
_entity_poly.pdbx_strand_id
1 'polypeptide(L)'
;MKRIAIPLLLSLSLLLSGCQNTDTGSNGGDSASTGAESVAVIDTAALFSDRDLDGSYDESAAVHIQLEGETAVCDSDAVSIDGSRITLLDEGTYLVSGALTDGQIVVDAGDTDKVQIVLASASLTCADSAAIYSKSADKVFLTLAEGTENTLTNGGIYTAIDKNNIDSVVFSKTDLTLNGSGSLTIDAQAGHGVVSKDELTITGGSYTVTAAEHGMTGKDSLAVAGGDFTIISGKDGLHAENADDSALGFLYVADGTFTITAQGDAVSASGALQVDGGTFDLTTGGGSASVTMTTGDSFAPGGMGGGPGGQDGAPLQGDPPAGGETPPELPDNSGGGQLPELPAQPSGSETASAAETAEGTETAEDTVSQKGVKADGALTINGGTFTVDSADDCLHSGGALAVTGGTFTLSSGDDAIHSDDAVTIRAGEFSIPYCYEGVEGLSVTVEGEAFDVTAHDDGFNAAGGADSSDFGGMDEPFAASEDSFITVNGGTITVVSDGDCLDSNGDLTVNGGTLDLTCNGNGNTALDCSGSYTNNGGSVTTNDGSETNSGGRSGNRLEEEREPLPSGRPKA
;
A
#
# COMPACT_ATOMS: atom_id res chain seq x y z
N MET A 1 69.51 25.48 18.53
CA MET A 1 69.69 26.88 18.98
C MET A 1 68.31 27.44 19.32
N LYS A 2 68.15 28.02 20.52
CA LYS A 2 67.07 28.93 21.02
C LYS A 2 65.60 28.56 20.63
N ARG A 3 64.80 27.91 21.48
CA ARG A 3 64.01 28.45 22.62
C ARG A 3 63.51 29.90 22.41
N ILE A 4 62.19 30.09 22.35
CA ILE A 4 61.41 31.10 23.09
C ILE A 4 59.94 30.64 23.15
N ALA A 5 59.33 30.81 24.32
CA ALA A 5 57.96 30.49 24.69
C ALA A 5 57.17 31.81 24.91
N ILE A 6 55.84 31.76 24.66
CA ILE A 6 54.68 32.22 25.49
C ILE A 6 54.72 33.69 26.03
N PRO A 7 53.62 34.51 25.91
CA PRO A 7 52.41 34.28 26.71
C PRO A 7 51.02 34.62 26.17
N LEU A 8 50.08 33.74 26.57
CA LEU A 8 48.78 33.98 27.21
C LEU A 8 48.37 35.45 27.45
N LEU A 9 47.23 35.87 26.87
CA LEU A 9 46.36 36.88 27.47
C LEU A 9 44.90 36.38 27.45
N LEU A 10 44.36 36.27 28.66
CA LEU A 10 42.98 35.97 29.02
C LEU A 10 42.23 37.31 29.09
N SER A 11 41.14 37.49 28.35
CA SER A 11 40.19 38.59 28.59
C SER A 11 38.75 38.08 28.46
N LEU A 12 38.20 37.82 29.64
CA LEU A 12 36.79 37.60 29.94
C LEU A 12 36.06 38.95 29.88
N SER A 13 34.99 39.04 29.08
CA SER A 13 34.01 40.14 29.21
C SER A 13 32.62 39.60 28.92
N LEU A 14 31.90 39.29 30.01
CA LEU A 14 30.45 39.21 30.07
C LEU A 14 29.86 40.58 29.73
N LEU A 15 28.89 40.60 28.82
CA LEU A 15 27.87 41.65 28.78
C LEU A 15 26.51 40.96 28.86
N LEU A 16 25.91 41.04 30.06
CA LEU A 16 24.48 40.91 30.25
C LEU A 16 23.83 42.19 29.69
N SER A 17 22.88 42.02 28.77
CA SER A 17 21.81 42.99 28.56
C SER A 17 20.49 42.28 28.82
N GLY A 18 19.97 42.47 30.03
CA GLY A 18 18.55 42.33 30.29
C GLY A 18 17.84 43.61 29.89
N CYS A 19 16.72 43.47 29.18
CA CYS A 19 15.67 44.47 29.17
C CYS A 19 14.35 43.75 29.44
N GLN A 20 13.62 44.30 30.41
CA GLN A 20 12.32 43.85 30.87
C GLN A 20 11.20 44.28 29.91
N ASN A 21 10.12 43.52 30.04
CA ASN A 21 8.79 43.60 29.46
C ASN A 21 8.17 45.00 29.37
N THR A 22 7.61 45.31 28.20
CA THR A 22 6.42 46.16 28.07
C THR A 22 5.50 45.53 27.04
N ASP A 23 4.33 45.09 27.53
CA ASP A 23 3.18 44.66 26.75
C ASP A 23 2.71 45.77 25.81
N THR A 24 2.59 45.42 24.52
CA THR A 24 1.52 45.91 23.64
C THR A 24 1.38 44.91 22.50
N GLY A 25 0.22 44.27 22.39
CA GLY A 25 -0.04 43.16 21.50
C GLY A 25 -0.06 43.51 20.01
N SER A 26 0.26 42.51 19.20
CA SER A 26 -0.33 42.26 17.89
C SER A 26 -0.05 40.81 17.51
N ASN A 27 -1.11 40.06 17.27
CA ASN A 27 -1.09 38.69 16.76
C ASN A 27 -0.26 38.58 15.48
N GLY A 28 0.61 37.58 15.48
CA GLY A 28 1.26 37.00 14.31
C GLY A 28 1.70 35.61 14.72
N GLY A 29 0.78 34.65 14.61
CA GLY A 29 1.08 33.23 14.83
C GLY A 29 2.01 32.76 13.73
N ASP A 30 3.28 32.69 14.05
CA ASP A 30 4.26 31.94 13.28
C ASP A 30 4.19 30.51 13.82
N SER A 31 3.39 29.67 13.16
CA SER A 31 3.37 28.23 13.43
C SER A 31 4.72 27.69 13.01
N ALA A 32 5.62 27.53 13.98
CA ALA A 32 6.77 26.68 13.82
C ALA A 32 6.25 25.25 13.63
N SER A 33 6.18 24.80 12.37
CA SER A 33 6.11 23.39 12.03
C SER A 33 7.40 22.75 12.55
N THR A 34 7.34 22.22 13.77
CA THR A 34 8.23 21.14 14.18
C THR A 34 7.83 19.94 13.32
N GLY A 35 8.55 19.70 12.22
CA GLY A 35 8.36 18.49 11.43
C GLY A 35 8.44 17.28 12.34
N ALA A 36 7.49 16.34 12.19
CA ALA A 36 7.52 15.10 12.93
C ALA A 36 8.82 14.36 12.60
N GLU A 37 9.48 13.80 13.62
CA GLU A 37 10.65 12.95 13.42
C GLU A 37 10.20 11.66 12.72
N SER A 38 10.97 11.21 11.73
CA SER A 38 10.67 9.97 11.00
C SER A 38 10.70 8.75 11.93
N VAL A 39 9.90 7.75 11.59
CA VAL A 39 9.89 6.46 12.28
C VAL A 39 10.61 5.46 11.37
N ALA A 40 11.47 4.63 11.97
CA ALA A 40 12.16 3.56 11.26
C ALA A 40 11.73 2.22 11.83
N VAL A 41 11.16 1.37 10.98
CA VAL A 41 10.83 -0.03 11.29
C VAL A 41 11.80 -0.99 10.59
N ILE A 42 12.54 -0.50 9.59
CA ILE A 42 13.60 -1.24 8.87
C ILE A 42 14.95 -0.53 9.09
N ASP A 43 16.03 -1.30 9.27
CA ASP A 43 17.39 -0.75 9.27
C ASP A 43 17.83 -0.44 7.84
N THR A 44 17.73 0.84 7.46
CA THR A 44 18.02 1.29 6.09
C THR A 44 19.50 1.46 5.78
N ALA A 45 20.39 1.38 6.78
CA ALA A 45 21.80 1.76 6.64
C ALA A 45 22.60 0.88 5.67
N ALA A 46 22.14 -0.36 5.42
CA ALA A 46 22.85 -1.36 4.63
C ALA A 46 22.00 -1.96 3.48
N LEU A 47 20.80 -1.43 3.21
CA LEU A 47 19.92 -1.95 2.16
C LEU A 47 20.48 -1.74 0.74
N PHE A 48 21.31 -0.72 0.56
CA PHE A 48 21.97 -0.43 -0.71
C PHE A 48 23.48 -0.35 -0.49
N SER A 49 24.21 -1.28 -1.08
CA SER A 49 25.67 -1.17 -1.14
C SER A 49 26.09 -0.13 -2.17
N ASP A 50 27.32 0.39 -2.03
CA ASP A 50 27.93 1.27 -3.04
C ASP A 50 27.91 0.63 -4.43
N ARG A 51 27.98 -0.71 -4.52
CA ARG A 51 27.96 -1.42 -5.80
C ARG A 51 26.57 -1.53 -6.40
N ASP A 52 25.52 -1.59 -5.57
CA ASP A 52 24.14 -1.62 -6.08
C ASP A 52 23.80 -0.29 -6.75
N LEU A 53 24.20 0.82 -6.10
CA LEU A 53 24.03 2.19 -6.59
C LEU A 53 24.89 2.51 -7.82
N ASP A 54 26.00 1.78 -8.02
CA ASP A 54 26.93 1.99 -9.13
C ASP A 54 26.56 1.15 -10.36
N GLY A 55 25.65 1.68 -11.18
CA GLY A 55 25.30 1.14 -12.50
C GLY A 55 26.36 1.39 -13.59
N SER A 56 27.55 1.90 -13.27
CA SER A 56 28.57 2.18 -14.29
C SER A 56 29.26 0.91 -14.80
N TYR A 57 29.78 0.99 -16.02
CA TYR A 57 30.57 -0.05 -16.66
C TYR A 57 31.55 0.55 -17.68
N ASP A 58 32.66 -0.14 -17.94
CA ASP A 58 33.58 0.18 -19.04
C ASP A 58 33.19 -0.64 -20.28
N GLU A 59 32.51 0.00 -21.24
CA GLU A 59 32.06 -0.62 -22.49
C GLU A 59 33.21 -1.30 -23.27
N SER A 60 34.43 -0.75 -23.19
CA SER A 60 35.58 -1.29 -23.91
C SER A 60 36.20 -2.52 -23.25
N ALA A 61 35.96 -2.70 -21.95
CA ALA A 61 36.41 -3.85 -21.18
C ALA A 61 35.33 -4.92 -21.00
N ALA A 62 34.06 -4.58 -21.24
CA ALA A 62 32.94 -5.51 -21.16
C ALA A 62 33.06 -6.63 -22.20
N VAL A 63 32.49 -7.78 -21.88
CA VAL A 63 32.31 -8.89 -22.83
C VAL A 63 31.05 -8.60 -23.66
N HIS A 64 31.22 -8.44 -24.98
CA HIS A 64 30.11 -8.12 -25.89
C HIS A 64 29.38 -9.39 -26.32
N ILE A 65 28.07 -9.43 -26.10
CA ILE A 65 27.17 -10.49 -26.54
C ILE A 65 26.17 -9.87 -27.51
N GLN A 66 26.31 -10.21 -28.80
CA GLN A 66 25.41 -9.74 -29.84
C GLN A 66 24.33 -10.81 -30.08
N LEU A 67 23.07 -10.47 -29.78
CA LEU A 67 21.92 -11.30 -30.08
C LEU A 67 21.55 -11.18 -31.58
N GLU A 68 21.37 -12.33 -32.25
CA GLU A 68 21.16 -12.44 -33.70
C GLU A 68 20.05 -13.46 -34.05
N GLY A 69 18.79 -13.10 -33.79
CA GLY A 69 17.62 -13.89 -34.19
C GLY A 69 17.49 -15.17 -33.36
N GLU A 70 17.97 -16.30 -33.88
CA GLU A 70 17.86 -17.62 -33.22
C GLU A 70 19.16 -18.01 -32.49
N THR A 71 20.15 -17.11 -32.41
CA THR A 71 21.44 -17.36 -31.75
C THR A 71 22.09 -16.06 -31.28
N ALA A 72 23.31 -16.16 -30.77
CA ALA A 72 24.13 -15.01 -30.40
C ALA A 72 25.61 -15.22 -30.78
N VAL A 73 26.37 -14.13 -30.77
CA VAL A 73 27.80 -14.11 -31.06
C VAL A 73 28.55 -13.49 -29.88
N CYS A 74 29.61 -14.15 -29.43
CA CYS A 74 30.53 -13.68 -28.41
C CYS A 74 31.90 -14.31 -28.64
N ASP A 75 32.98 -13.52 -28.48
CA ASP A 75 34.37 -13.94 -28.70
C ASP A 75 35.11 -14.26 -27.37
N SER A 76 34.39 -14.48 -26.27
CA SER A 76 34.95 -14.72 -24.93
C SER A 76 34.69 -16.15 -24.44
N ASP A 77 35.71 -16.76 -23.84
CA ASP A 77 35.60 -18.08 -23.20
C ASP A 77 34.75 -18.04 -21.91
N ALA A 78 34.47 -16.85 -21.38
CA ALA A 78 33.55 -16.65 -20.24
C ALA A 78 32.07 -16.85 -20.61
N VAL A 79 31.77 -17.02 -21.89
CA VAL A 79 30.41 -17.23 -22.41
C VAL A 79 30.35 -18.51 -23.22
N SER A 80 29.44 -19.41 -22.87
CA SER A 80 29.11 -20.59 -23.69
C SER A 80 27.80 -20.34 -24.43
N ILE A 81 27.81 -20.53 -25.75
CA ILE A 81 26.60 -20.40 -26.59
C ILE A 81 26.25 -21.78 -27.16
N ASP A 82 25.08 -22.30 -26.80
CA ASP A 82 24.50 -23.53 -27.35
C ASP A 82 23.15 -23.20 -27.99
N GLY A 83 23.16 -22.97 -29.30
CA GLY A 83 21.98 -22.50 -30.04
C GLY A 83 21.57 -21.09 -29.58
N SER A 84 20.39 -20.99 -28.96
CA SER A 84 19.83 -19.77 -28.38
C SER A 84 19.98 -19.71 -26.84
N ARG A 85 20.70 -20.66 -26.24
CA ARG A 85 21.08 -20.62 -24.82
C ARG A 85 22.45 -20.00 -24.64
N ILE A 86 22.52 -18.91 -23.89
CA ILE A 86 23.74 -18.14 -23.63
C ILE A 86 24.06 -18.28 -22.15
N THR A 87 25.13 -19.00 -21.80
CA THR A 87 25.54 -19.21 -20.40
C THR A 87 26.74 -18.34 -20.06
N LEU A 88 26.61 -17.51 -19.03
CA LEU A 88 27.68 -16.70 -18.43
C LEU A 88 28.35 -17.54 -17.34
N LEU A 89 29.65 -17.80 -17.50
CA LEU A 89 30.39 -18.80 -16.70
C LEU A 89 31.31 -18.18 -15.64
N ASP A 90 31.72 -16.93 -15.81
CA ASP A 90 32.71 -16.28 -14.95
C ASP A 90 32.21 -14.92 -14.43
N GLU A 91 32.81 -14.45 -13.33
CA GLU A 91 32.70 -13.05 -12.88
C GLU A 91 33.00 -12.07 -14.02
N GLY A 92 32.19 -11.03 -14.19
CA GLY A 92 32.45 -10.00 -15.20
C GLY A 92 31.25 -9.13 -15.57
N THR A 93 31.52 -8.20 -16.49
CA THR A 93 30.50 -7.33 -17.08
C THR A 93 30.24 -7.76 -18.52
N TYR A 94 28.97 -8.02 -18.84
CA TYR A 94 28.49 -8.53 -20.12
C TYR A 94 27.56 -7.52 -20.76
N LEU A 95 27.98 -6.93 -21.87
CA LEU A 95 27.16 -5.98 -22.64
C LEU A 95 26.34 -6.73 -23.68
N VAL A 96 25.03 -6.72 -23.51
CA VAL A 96 24.07 -7.45 -24.34
C VAL A 96 23.31 -6.48 -25.23
N SER A 97 23.31 -6.73 -26.54
CA SER A 97 22.60 -5.92 -27.53
C SER A 97 21.99 -6.77 -28.64
N GLY A 98 20.98 -6.25 -29.34
CA GLY A 98 20.32 -6.95 -30.46
C GLY A 98 19.08 -7.72 -30.03
N ALA A 99 18.64 -8.68 -30.85
CA ALA A 99 17.40 -9.42 -30.60
C ALA A 99 17.61 -10.94 -30.66
N LEU A 100 17.05 -11.66 -29.68
CA LEU A 100 16.95 -13.11 -29.66
C LEU A 100 15.45 -13.49 -29.57
N THR A 101 14.95 -14.18 -30.59
CA THR A 101 13.51 -14.41 -30.79
C THR A 101 12.95 -15.56 -29.96
N ASP A 102 13.80 -16.50 -29.57
CA ASP A 102 13.46 -17.59 -28.66
C ASP A 102 14.73 -18.16 -28.03
N GLY A 103 15.06 -17.73 -26.82
CA GLY A 103 16.24 -18.18 -26.10
C GLY A 103 16.35 -17.60 -24.70
N GLN A 104 17.45 -17.92 -24.04
CA GLN A 104 17.63 -17.64 -22.62
C GLN A 104 19.09 -17.26 -22.34
N ILE A 105 19.27 -16.26 -21.46
CA ILE A 105 20.56 -15.99 -20.81
C ILE A 105 20.56 -16.68 -19.45
N VAL A 106 21.58 -17.48 -19.17
CA VAL A 106 21.77 -18.19 -17.90
C VAL A 106 23.04 -17.69 -17.22
N VAL A 107 22.95 -17.29 -15.95
CA VAL A 107 24.13 -17.05 -15.11
C VAL A 107 24.43 -18.32 -14.32
N ASP A 108 25.57 -18.95 -14.61
CA ASP A 108 26.05 -20.16 -13.94
C ASP A 108 27.53 -19.98 -13.57
N ALA A 109 27.80 -18.89 -12.84
CA ALA A 109 29.13 -18.49 -12.39
C ALA A 109 29.47 -19.11 -11.03
N GLY A 110 30.67 -18.85 -10.51
CA GLY A 110 31.04 -19.29 -9.17
C GLY A 110 30.18 -18.65 -8.07
N ASP A 111 29.99 -19.35 -6.95
CA ASP A 111 29.16 -18.88 -5.83
C ASP A 111 29.72 -17.64 -5.10
N THR A 112 30.92 -17.19 -5.47
CA THR A 112 31.55 -15.94 -4.98
C THR A 112 31.62 -14.85 -6.06
N ASP A 113 31.15 -15.15 -7.26
CA ASP A 113 31.34 -14.30 -8.43
C ASP A 113 30.18 -13.31 -8.56
N LYS A 114 30.52 -12.06 -8.87
CA LYS A 114 29.54 -11.00 -9.15
C LYS A 114 29.42 -10.77 -10.64
N VAL A 115 28.21 -10.92 -11.17
CA VAL A 115 27.96 -10.83 -12.61
C VAL A 115 27.12 -9.60 -12.92
N GLN A 116 27.61 -8.73 -13.80
CA GLN A 116 26.86 -7.57 -14.29
C GLN A 116 26.42 -7.81 -15.73
N ILE A 117 25.12 -7.89 -15.97
CA ILE A 117 24.51 -7.92 -17.30
C ILE A 117 24.05 -6.51 -17.62
N VAL A 118 24.64 -5.90 -18.65
CA VAL A 118 24.27 -4.59 -19.14
C VAL A 118 23.38 -4.77 -20.36
N LEU A 119 22.10 -4.42 -20.27
CA LEU A 119 21.18 -4.43 -21.40
C LEU A 119 21.29 -3.10 -22.16
N ALA A 120 21.69 -3.17 -23.43
CA ALA A 120 21.88 -2.02 -24.30
C ALA A 120 21.17 -2.23 -25.64
N SER A 121 19.89 -1.87 -25.69
CA SER A 121 18.99 -2.16 -26.81
C SER A 121 18.87 -3.66 -27.10
N ALA A 122 18.70 -4.43 -26.03
CA ALA A 122 18.48 -5.87 -26.07
C ALA A 122 16.98 -6.22 -26.08
N SER A 123 16.59 -7.16 -26.94
CA SER A 123 15.27 -7.76 -26.97
C SER A 123 15.41 -9.28 -26.86
N LEU A 124 14.79 -9.89 -25.86
CA LEU A 124 14.92 -11.31 -25.58
C LEU A 124 13.55 -11.92 -25.28
N THR A 125 13.12 -12.85 -26.11
CA THR A 125 11.94 -13.68 -25.85
C THR A 125 12.38 -15.09 -25.52
N CYS A 126 11.79 -15.69 -24.49
CA CYS A 126 11.91 -17.12 -24.19
C CYS A 126 10.52 -17.74 -24.22
N ALA A 127 10.25 -18.66 -25.15
CA ALA A 127 8.91 -19.19 -25.34
C ALA A 127 8.43 -20.04 -24.16
N ASP A 128 9.35 -20.70 -23.45
CA ASP A 128 9.02 -21.74 -22.47
C ASP A 128 9.77 -21.66 -21.13
N SER A 129 10.44 -20.55 -20.84
CA SER A 129 11.15 -20.34 -19.58
C SER A 129 11.42 -18.84 -19.31
N ALA A 130 12.30 -18.55 -18.35
CA ALA A 130 12.79 -17.20 -18.09
C ALA A 130 13.65 -16.70 -19.26
N ALA A 131 13.53 -15.42 -19.60
CA ALA A 131 14.45 -14.75 -20.51
C ALA A 131 15.86 -14.65 -19.87
N ILE A 132 15.92 -14.27 -18.59
CA ILE A 132 17.16 -14.25 -17.81
C ILE A 132 16.99 -15.17 -16.60
N TYR A 133 17.87 -16.15 -16.48
CA TYR A 133 17.90 -17.10 -15.36
C TYR A 133 19.25 -17.05 -14.63
N SER A 134 19.29 -16.43 -13.45
CA SER A 134 20.44 -16.51 -12.54
C SER A 134 20.37 -17.78 -11.69
N LYS A 135 21.20 -18.76 -12.05
CA LYS A 135 21.25 -20.08 -11.42
C LYS A 135 22.24 -20.15 -10.26
N SER A 136 23.43 -19.57 -10.46
CA SER A 136 24.51 -19.46 -9.45
C SER A 136 25.37 -18.23 -9.72
N ALA A 137 25.59 -17.45 -8.66
CA ALA A 137 26.49 -16.31 -8.52
C ALA A 137 26.50 -15.93 -7.02
N ASP A 138 27.37 -15.00 -6.61
CA ASP A 138 27.20 -14.28 -5.33
C ASP A 138 26.07 -13.25 -5.46
N LYS A 139 26.13 -12.45 -6.52
CA LYS A 139 25.12 -11.41 -6.82
C LYS A 139 25.08 -11.12 -8.32
N VAL A 140 23.88 -10.87 -8.83
CA VAL A 140 23.68 -10.44 -10.22
C VAL A 140 23.19 -8.99 -10.28
N PHE A 141 23.80 -8.21 -11.16
CA PHE A 141 23.38 -6.85 -11.47
C PHE A 141 22.81 -6.82 -12.88
N LEU A 142 21.55 -6.43 -13.03
CA LEU A 142 20.93 -6.15 -14.31
C LEU A 142 20.91 -4.63 -14.51
N THR A 143 21.89 -4.14 -15.26
CA THR A 143 22.09 -2.72 -15.53
C THR A 143 21.41 -2.32 -16.84
N LEU A 144 20.55 -1.31 -16.79
CA LEU A 144 19.92 -0.71 -17.95
C LEU A 144 20.81 0.41 -18.50
N ALA A 145 21.41 0.19 -19.67
CA ALA A 145 22.30 1.18 -20.28
C ALA A 145 21.54 2.48 -20.59
N GLU A 146 22.17 3.62 -20.28
CA GLU A 146 21.58 4.95 -20.44
C GLU A 146 21.04 5.17 -21.86
N GLY A 147 19.81 5.68 -21.95
CA GLY A 147 19.18 6.05 -23.23
C GLY A 147 18.82 4.86 -24.12
N THR A 148 18.85 3.64 -23.59
CA THR A 148 18.43 2.43 -24.32
C THR A 148 17.09 1.92 -23.82
N GLU A 149 16.31 1.32 -24.74
CA GLU A 149 15.09 0.59 -24.43
C GLU A 149 15.35 -0.91 -24.61
N ASN A 150 14.96 -1.70 -23.63
CA ASN A 150 15.17 -3.14 -23.62
C ASN A 150 13.85 -3.88 -23.44
N THR A 151 13.75 -5.11 -23.93
CA THR A 151 12.53 -5.92 -23.81
C THR A 151 12.88 -7.35 -23.43
N LEU A 152 12.22 -7.87 -22.39
CA LEU A 152 12.30 -9.26 -21.98
C LEU A 152 10.89 -9.85 -21.96
N THR A 153 10.70 -11.04 -22.54
CA THR A 153 9.37 -11.65 -22.72
C THR A 153 9.39 -13.14 -22.41
N ASN A 154 8.37 -13.63 -21.70
CA ASN A 154 8.02 -15.05 -21.61
C ASN A 154 6.85 -15.36 -22.55
N GLY A 155 6.91 -16.50 -23.26
CA GLY A 155 5.91 -16.94 -24.24
C GLY A 155 4.65 -17.61 -23.68
N GLY A 156 4.42 -17.55 -22.37
CA GLY A 156 3.18 -17.99 -21.72
C GLY A 156 3.24 -19.35 -21.02
N ILE A 157 4.42 -19.98 -20.92
CA ILE A 157 4.62 -21.21 -20.13
C ILE A 157 6.01 -21.23 -19.49
N TYR A 158 6.15 -21.99 -18.39
CA TYR A 158 7.44 -22.35 -17.80
C TYR A 158 7.60 -23.88 -17.80
N THR A 159 8.49 -24.38 -18.64
CA THR A 159 8.89 -25.78 -18.65
C THR A 159 10.05 -25.97 -17.69
N ALA A 160 9.93 -26.95 -16.80
CA ALA A 160 11.00 -27.28 -15.87
C ALA A 160 12.27 -27.73 -16.63
N ILE A 161 13.31 -26.88 -16.59
CA ILE A 161 14.62 -27.14 -17.19
C ILE A 161 15.64 -27.68 -16.18
N ASP A 162 15.35 -27.55 -14.89
CA ASP A 162 16.08 -28.14 -13.78
C ASP A 162 15.18 -28.29 -12.53
N LYS A 163 15.76 -28.39 -11.33
CA LYS A 163 15.02 -28.56 -10.07
C LYS A 163 14.45 -27.26 -9.51
N ASN A 164 14.76 -26.13 -10.12
CA ASN A 164 14.35 -24.83 -9.63
C ASN A 164 13.00 -24.49 -10.28
N ASN A 165 12.09 -23.95 -9.46
CA ASN A 165 10.77 -23.53 -9.92
C ASN A 165 10.89 -22.17 -10.61
N ILE A 166 11.33 -22.16 -11.87
CA ILE A 166 11.43 -20.93 -12.65
C ILE A 166 10.03 -20.50 -13.04
N ASP A 167 9.63 -19.34 -12.54
CA ASP A 167 8.26 -18.82 -12.60
C ASP A 167 8.22 -17.34 -13.01
N SER A 168 9.30 -16.78 -13.57
CA SER A 168 9.37 -15.37 -13.94
C SER A 168 10.23 -15.08 -15.18
N VAL A 169 10.02 -13.92 -15.82
CA VAL A 169 10.81 -13.49 -17.00
C VAL A 169 12.27 -13.25 -16.61
N VAL A 170 12.50 -12.60 -15.48
CA VAL A 170 13.81 -12.48 -14.83
C VAL A 170 13.75 -13.27 -13.53
N PHE A 171 14.43 -14.41 -13.48
CA PHE A 171 14.45 -15.29 -12.33
C PHE A 171 15.86 -15.37 -11.74
N SER A 172 16.02 -15.05 -10.46
CA SER A 172 17.28 -15.18 -9.75
C SER A 172 17.16 -16.05 -8.52
N LYS A 173 18.10 -17.00 -8.38
CA LYS A 173 18.27 -17.78 -7.16
C LYS A 173 19.14 -17.12 -6.09
N THR A 174 19.70 -15.96 -6.43
CA THR A 174 20.69 -15.21 -5.65
C THR A 174 20.22 -13.77 -5.59
N ASP A 175 20.87 -12.94 -4.78
CA ASP A 175 20.65 -11.50 -4.76
C ASP A 175 20.66 -10.92 -6.18
N LEU A 176 19.68 -10.06 -6.44
CA LEU A 176 19.49 -9.39 -7.73
C LEU A 176 19.41 -7.89 -7.50
N THR A 177 20.20 -7.14 -8.26
CA THR A 177 20.09 -5.69 -8.34
C THR A 177 19.66 -5.26 -9.72
N LEU A 178 18.64 -4.41 -9.79
CA LEU A 178 18.27 -3.68 -10.99
C LEU A 178 18.76 -2.23 -10.86
N ASN A 179 19.57 -1.77 -11.81
CA ASN A 179 20.14 -0.42 -11.77
C ASN A 179 20.38 0.16 -13.17
N GLY A 180 21.04 1.32 -13.23
CA GLY A 180 21.21 2.09 -14.46
C GLY A 180 20.05 3.07 -14.68
N SER A 181 19.98 3.67 -15.87
CA SER A 181 19.03 4.73 -16.22
C SER A 181 18.29 4.51 -17.54
N GLY A 182 18.55 3.39 -18.22
CA GLY A 182 17.77 2.96 -19.38
C GLY A 182 16.36 2.48 -19.00
N SER A 183 15.61 2.01 -19.99
CA SER A 183 14.29 1.42 -19.79
C SER A 183 14.25 -0.07 -20.09
N LEU A 184 13.33 -0.76 -19.42
CA LEU A 184 13.08 -2.19 -19.57
C LEU A 184 11.58 -2.46 -19.59
N THR A 185 11.11 -3.05 -20.69
CA THR A 185 9.77 -3.63 -20.80
C THR A 185 9.83 -5.12 -20.49
N ILE A 186 8.98 -5.59 -19.58
CA ILE A 186 8.84 -7.00 -19.22
C ILE A 186 7.41 -7.44 -19.56
N ASP A 187 7.28 -8.45 -20.42
CA ASP A 187 6.00 -9.10 -20.75
C ASP A 187 6.01 -10.56 -20.26
N ALA A 188 5.41 -10.78 -19.09
CA ALA A 188 5.26 -12.09 -18.47
C ALA A 188 3.84 -12.62 -18.70
N GLN A 189 3.63 -13.23 -19.87
CA GLN A 189 2.33 -13.81 -20.27
C GLN A 189 1.88 -14.97 -19.34
N ALA A 190 2.83 -15.58 -18.64
CA ALA A 190 2.60 -16.44 -17.49
C ALA A 190 3.60 -16.07 -16.38
N GLY A 191 3.25 -16.41 -15.13
CA GLY A 191 4.10 -16.18 -13.96
C GLY A 191 4.38 -14.70 -13.69
N HIS A 192 5.51 -14.45 -13.03
CA HIS A 192 5.92 -13.15 -12.52
C HIS A 192 6.78 -12.36 -13.53
N GLY A 193 6.87 -11.04 -13.33
CA GLY A 193 7.83 -10.22 -14.07
C GLY A 193 9.28 -10.50 -13.62
N VAL A 194 9.59 -10.13 -12.38
CA VAL A 194 10.92 -10.30 -11.76
C VAL A 194 10.79 -11.07 -10.46
N VAL A 195 11.66 -12.05 -10.24
CA VAL A 195 11.77 -12.79 -8.97
C VAL A 195 13.22 -12.90 -8.56
N SER A 196 13.52 -12.48 -7.34
CA SER A 196 14.70 -12.92 -6.58
C SER A 196 14.26 -13.85 -5.46
N LYS A 197 14.89 -15.02 -5.36
CA LYS A 197 14.65 -15.95 -4.24
C LYS A 197 15.42 -15.55 -2.96
N ASP A 198 16.23 -14.50 -3.03
CA ASP A 198 16.88 -13.82 -1.90
C ASP A 198 16.49 -12.33 -1.93
N GLU A 199 17.45 -11.39 -1.91
CA GLU A 199 17.19 -9.95 -1.96
C GLU A 199 16.90 -9.46 -3.40
N LEU A 200 15.92 -8.55 -3.55
CA LEU A 200 15.73 -7.74 -4.76
C LEU A 200 15.98 -6.26 -4.43
N THR A 201 17.05 -5.70 -4.98
CA THR A 201 17.41 -4.29 -4.85
C THR A 201 17.14 -3.54 -6.16
N ILE A 202 16.49 -2.38 -6.12
CA ILE A 202 16.27 -1.53 -7.29
C ILE A 202 16.78 -0.13 -6.96
N THR A 203 17.73 0.38 -7.76
CA THR A 203 18.37 1.68 -7.46
C THR A 203 18.12 2.76 -8.51
N GLY A 204 17.38 2.45 -9.57
CA GLY A 204 17.06 3.36 -10.66
C GLY A 204 16.60 2.60 -11.90
N GLY A 205 16.33 3.32 -12.99
CA GLY A 205 15.83 2.76 -14.24
C GLY A 205 14.34 3.02 -14.43
N SER A 206 13.84 2.73 -15.63
CA SER A 206 12.42 2.80 -15.97
C SER A 206 11.90 1.42 -16.35
N TYR A 207 10.85 0.96 -15.68
CA TYR A 207 10.30 -0.38 -15.80
C TYR A 207 8.84 -0.32 -16.24
N THR A 208 8.51 -1.00 -17.33
CA THR A 208 7.13 -1.27 -17.73
C THR A 208 6.92 -2.78 -17.64
N VAL A 209 6.10 -3.24 -16.69
CA VAL A 209 5.93 -4.68 -16.39
C VAL A 209 4.47 -5.05 -16.56
N THR A 210 4.20 -6.03 -17.41
CA THR A 210 2.91 -6.75 -17.44
C THR A 210 3.15 -8.17 -17.00
N ALA A 211 2.47 -8.61 -15.93
CA ALA A 211 2.64 -9.96 -15.38
C ALA A 211 1.30 -10.64 -15.10
N ALA A 212 1.22 -11.94 -15.46
CA ALA A 212 0.05 -12.76 -15.14
C ALA A 212 -0.10 -13.04 -13.63
N GLU A 213 1.01 -13.01 -12.89
CA GLU A 213 1.04 -13.10 -11.43
C GLU A 213 1.61 -11.80 -10.82
N HIS A 214 2.51 -11.88 -9.83
CA HIS A 214 3.16 -10.70 -9.25
C HIS A 214 4.05 -9.95 -10.25
N GLY A 215 4.13 -8.62 -10.15
CA GLY A 215 5.01 -7.79 -10.97
C GLY A 215 6.48 -8.00 -10.66
N MET A 216 6.91 -7.59 -9.45
CA MET A 216 8.28 -7.74 -8.98
C MET A 216 8.31 -8.32 -7.56
N THR A 217 9.10 -9.37 -7.36
CA THR A 217 9.14 -10.13 -6.11
C THR A 217 10.56 -10.27 -5.58
N GLY A 218 10.77 -9.93 -4.32
CA GLY A 218 11.96 -10.31 -3.55
C GLY A 218 11.54 -11.20 -2.37
N LYS A 219 12.12 -12.38 -2.23
CA LYS A 219 11.74 -13.29 -1.14
C LYS A 219 12.17 -12.71 0.22
N ASP A 220 13.45 -12.40 0.36
CA ASP A 220 13.99 -11.95 1.64
C ASP A 220 13.71 -10.47 1.88
N SER A 221 13.79 -9.68 0.82
CA SER A 221 13.38 -8.28 0.83
C SER A 221 13.20 -7.72 -0.57
N LEU A 222 12.41 -6.64 -0.65
CA LEU A 222 12.36 -5.75 -1.82
C LEU A 222 12.72 -4.33 -1.38
N ALA A 223 13.86 -3.81 -1.84
CA ALA A 223 14.32 -2.47 -1.49
C ALA A 223 14.47 -1.58 -2.73
N VAL A 224 13.80 -0.43 -2.74
CA VAL A 224 13.78 0.53 -3.85
C VAL A 224 14.40 1.85 -3.39
N ALA A 225 15.52 2.26 -4.00
CA ALA A 225 16.11 3.58 -3.76
C ALA A 225 15.50 4.67 -4.68
N GLY A 226 14.97 4.26 -5.83
CA GLY A 226 14.42 5.14 -6.86
C GLY A 226 14.16 4.39 -8.16
N GLY A 227 13.49 5.05 -9.11
CA GLY A 227 13.11 4.50 -10.42
C GLY A 227 11.72 4.93 -10.84
N ASP A 228 11.35 4.64 -12.09
CA ASP A 228 10.02 4.86 -12.63
C ASP A 228 9.37 3.52 -12.98
N PHE A 229 8.20 3.23 -12.42
CA PHE A 229 7.53 1.93 -12.50
C PHE A 229 6.12 2.09 -13.07
N THR A 230 5.82 1.34 -14.12
CA THR A 230 4.46 1.13 -14.62
C THR A 230 4.19 -0.38 -14.60
N ILE A 231 3.37 -0.84 -13.67
CA ILE A 231 3.16 -2.27 -13.42
C ILE A 231 1.68 -2.61 -13.59
N ILE A 232 1.40 -3.65 -14.37
CA ILE A 232 0.09 -4.29 -14.46
C ILE A 232 0.27 -5.74 -14.04
N SER A 233 -0.38 -6.17 -12.95
CA SER A 233 -0.20 -7.50 -12.37
C SER A 233 -1.53 -8.24 -12.18
N GLY A 234 -1.53 -9.55 -12.46
CA GLY A 234 -2.64 -10.44 -12.13
C GLY A 234 -2.68 -10.88 -10.66
N LYS A 235 -1.62 -10.58 -9.89
CA LYS A 235 -1.61 -10.58 -8.43
C LYS A 235 -1.06 -9.22 -7.97
N ASP A 236 -0.06 -9.22 -7.09
CA ASP A 236 0.45 -7.98 -6.50
C ASP A 236 1.45 -7.27 -7.41
N GLY A 237 1.52 -5.95 -7.31
CA GLY A 237 2.47 -5.14 -8.10
C GLY A 237 3.91 -5.34 -7.63
N LEU A 238 4.19 -4.88 -6.42
CA LEU A 238 5.44 -5.10 -5.69
C LEU A 238 5.18 -6.07 -4.54
N HIS A 239 5.96 -7.15 -4.46
CA HIS A 239 5.74 -8.23 -3.48
C HIS A 239 7.02 -8.57 -2.73
N ALA A 240 6.94 -8.65 -1.41
CA ALA A 240 7.99 -9.22 -0.57
C ALA A 240 7.41 -10.26 0.38
N GLU A 241 7.90 -11.50 0.32
CA GLU A 241 7.37 -12.57 1.15
C GLU A 241 8.41 -13.62 1.51
N ASN A 242 8.54 -13.88 2.81
CA ASN A 242 9.31 -15.00 3.32
C ASN A 242 8.51 -15.80 4.35
N ALA A 243 7.98 -16.94 3.91
CA ALA A 243 7.24 -17.85 4.78
C ALA A 243 8.13 -18.66 5.75
N ASP A 244 9.46 -18.67 5.56
CA ASP A 244 10.39 -19.45 6.37
C ASP A 244 10.97 -18.64 7.55
N ASP A 245 11.10 -17.32 7.41
CA ASP A 245 11.65 -16.40 8.41
C ASP A 245 10.89 -15.08 8.45
N SER A 246 10.15 -14.85 9.54
CA SER A 246 9.31 -13.66 9.74
C SER A 246 10.11 -12.36 9.96
N ALA A 247 11.44 -12.42 10.08
CA ALA A 247 12.29 -11.23 10.09
C ALA A 247 12.63 -10.72 8.67
N LEU A 248 12.32 -11.52 7.64
CA LEU A 248 12.50 -11.23 6.23
C LEU A 248 11.12 -10.93 5.59
N GLY A 249 11.06 -10.84 4.27
CA GLY A 249 9.83 -10.47 3.54
C GLY A 249 9.44 -9.01 3.74
N PHE A 250 10.40 -8.15 4.09
CA PHE A 250 10.16 -6.71 4.27
C PHE A 250 10.28 -5.95 2.95
N LEU A 251 9.60 -4.81 2.87
CA LEU A 251 9.63 -3.92 1.71
C LEU A 251 10.01 -2.51 2.12
N TYR A 252 10.98 -1.92 1.43
CA TYR A 252 11.45 -0.57 1.68
C TYR A 252 11.44 0.28 0.41
N VAL A 253 10.92 1.50 0.50
CA VAL A 253 10.96 2.50 -0.58
C VAL A 253 11.55 3.80 -0.05
N ALA A 254 12.73 4.19 -0.57
CA ALA A 254 13.30 5.51 -0.30
C ALA A 254 12.62 6.60 -1.13
N ASP A 255 12.42 6.34 -2.42
CA ASP A 255 11.85 7.26 -3.41
C ASP A 255 11.45 6.47 -4.69
N GLY A 256 10.82 7.15 -5.65
CA GLY A 256 10.45 6.60 -6.97
C GLY A 256 9.08 7.07 -7.46
N THR A 257 8.74 6.72 -8.69
CA THR A 257 7.40 6.94 -9.27
C THR A 257 6.75 5.60 -9.56
N PHE A 258 5.57 5.34 -9.02
CA PHE A 258 4.88 4.06 -9.11
C PHE A 258 3.47 4.27 -9.67
N THR A 259 3.22 3.76 -10.88
CA THR A 259 1.88 3.59 -11.44
C THR A 259 1.58 2.10 -11.47
N ILE A 260 0.72 1.62 -10.58
CA ILE A 260 0.48 0.19 -10.40
C ILE A 260 -1.01 -0.10 -10.52
N THR A 261 -1.38 -1.00 -11.42
CA THR A 261 -2.71 -1.60 -11.49
C THR A 261 -2.60 -3.10 -11.19
N ALA A 262 -3.11 -3.51 -10.04
CA ALA A 262 -3.00 -4.88 -9.56
C ALA A 262 -4.38 -5.53 -9.37
N GLN A 263 -4.48 -6.83 -9.66
CA GLN A 263 -5.65 -7.62 -9.25
C GLN A 263 -5.58 -8.05 -7.79
N GLY A 264 -4.37 -8.12 -7.22
CA GLY A 264 -4.13 -8.26 -5.79
C GLY A 264 -3.81 -6.91 -5.16
N ASP A 265 -2.81 -6.87 -4.30
CA ASP A 265 -2.32 -5.65 -3.66
C ASP A 265 -1.41 -4.84 -4.59
N ALA A 266 -1.40 -3.52 -4.54
CA ALA A 266 -0.42 -2.77 -5.34
C ALA A 266 0.99 -2.91 -4.77
N VAL A 267 1.13 -2.85 -3.44
CA VAL A 267 2.36 -3.09 -2.70
C VAL A 267 2.07 -4.01 -1.51
N SER A 268 2.73 -5.17 -1.44
CA SER A 268 2.51 -6.17 -0.39
C SER A 268 3.83 -6.62 0.24
N ALA A 269 3.86 -6.69 1.56
CA ALA A 269 4.98 -7.22 2.34
C ALA A 269 4.47 -8.14 3.46
N SER A 270 5.01 -9.37 3.55
CA SER A 270 4.73 -10.27 4.68
C SER A 270 5.42 -9.83 5.98
N GLY A 271 6.43 -8.96 5.86
CA GLY A 271 7.14 -8.34 6.98
C GLY A 271 6.70 -6.89 7.22
N ALA A 272 7.64 -6.07 7.69
CA ALA A 272 7.43 -4.63 7.80
C ALA A 272 7.50 -3.95 6.42
N LEU A 273 6.78 -2.84 6.28
CA LEU A 273 6.85 -1.96 5.11
C LEU A 273 7.19 -0.54 5.55
N GLN A 274 8.23 0.04 4.95
CA GLN A 274 8.59 1.44 5.20
C GLN A 274 8.73 2.23 3.89
N VAL A 275 8.04 3.37 3.82
CA VAL A 275 8.14 4.34 2.72
C VAL A 275 8.68 5.66 3.26
N ASP A 276 9.83 6.11 2.76
CA ASP A 276 10.41 7.40 3.11
C ASP A 276 10.01 8.52 2.12
N GLY A 277 9.62 8.16 0.90
CA GLY A 277 9.26 9.08 -0.17
C GLY A 277 8.74 8.37 -1.42
N GLY A 278 8.48 9.15 -2.47
CA GLY A 278 7.97 8.66 -3.76
C GLY A 278 6.61 9.22 -4.15
N THR A 279 6.18 8.91 -5.37
CA THR A 279 4.85 9.21 -5.92
C THR A 279 4.16 7.91 -6.30
N PHE A 280 2.97 7.67 -5.77
CA PHE A 280 2.21 6.44 -5.92
C PHE A 280 0.84 6.76 -6.54
N ASP A 281 0.55 6.12 -7.66
CA ASP A 281 -0.74 6.10 -8.35
C ASP A 281 -1.17 4.63 -8.47
N LEU A 282 -2.02 4.21 -7.54
CA LEU A 282 -2.28 2.79 -7.26
C LEU A 282 -3.77 2.49 -7.48
N THR A 283 -4.04 1.43 -8.23
CA THR A 283 -5.40 0.90 -8.42
C THR A 283 -5.41 -0.60 -8.21
N THR A 284 -6.31 -1.09 -7.35
CA THR A 284 -6.39 -2.51 -6.98
C THR A 284 -7.81 -3.03 -7.08
N GLY A 285 -7.99 -4.29 -7.50
CA GLY A 285 -9.31 -4.94 -7.53
C GLY A 285 -10.36 -4.30 -8.46
N GLY A 286 -9.98 -3.33 -9.29
CA GLY A 286 -10.90 -2.52 -10.09
C GLY A 286 -11.33 -1.21 -9.44
N GLY A 287 -10.74 -0.86 -8.29
CA GLY A 287 -10.96 0.36 -7.52
C GLY A 287 -12.17 0.28 -6.60
N SER A 288 -12.33 1.32 -5.78
CA SER A 288 -13.41 1.46 -4.80
C SER A 288 -14.80 1.36 -5.42
N ALA A 289 -14.96 1.85 -6.66
CA ALA A 289 -16.21 1.78 -7.42
C ALA A 289 -16.63 0.34 -7.82
N SER A 290 -15.75 -0.64 -7.64
CA SER A 290 -16.07 -2.07 -7.84
C SER A 290 -16.86 -2.66 -6.68
N VAL A 291 -16.80 -2.04 -5.50
CA VAL A 291 -17.50 -2.48 -4.28
C VAL A 291 -18.85 -1.81 -4.16
N THR A 292 -19.84 -2.56 -3.65
CA THR A 292 -21.14 -2.03 -3.26
C THR A 292 -21.23 -1.95 -1.75
N MET A 293 -21.08 -0.74 -1.20
CA MET A 293 -21.30 -0.48 0.22
C MET A 293 -22.79 -0.61 0.54
N THR A 294 -23.15 -1.49 1.48
CA THR A 294 -24.53 -1.63 1.94
C THR A 294 -24.68 -1.08 3.34
N THR A 295 -25.61 -0.15 3.56
CA THR A 295 -25.97 0.29 4.91
C THR A 295 -26.63 -0.87 5.66
N GLY A 296 -26.22 -1.11 6.91
CA GLY A 296 -26.79 -2.13 7.82
C GLY A 296 -28.30 -2.03 8.08
N ASP A 297 -28.98 -1.01 7.53
CA ASP A 297 -30.40 -0.73 7.69
C ASP A 297 -31.35 -1.54 6.78
N SER A 298 -30.87 -2.55 6.05
CA SER A 298 -31.74 -3.46 5.31
C SER A 298 -32.30 -4.63 6.14
N PHE A 299 -32.49 -4.44 7.45
CA PHE A 299 -33.44 -5.27 8.22
C PHE A 299 -34.87 -4.81 7.96
N ALA A 300 -35.50 -5.35 6.91
CA ALA A 300 -36.93 -5.19 6.66
C ALA A 300 -37.75 -5.61 7.92
N PRO A 301 -38.58 -4.72 8.49
CA PRO A 301 -39.28 -5.01 9.73
C PRO A 301 -40.50 -5.90 9.45
N GLY A 302 -40.46 -7.14 9.91
CA GLY A 302 -41.66 -7.93 10.19
C GLY A 302 -41.76 -9.29 9.51
N GLY A 303 -41.35 -10.33 10.25
CA GLY A 303 -41.56 -11.74 9.86
C GLY A 303 -41.63 -12.68 11.04
N MET A 304 -42.30 -12.31 12.14
CA MET A 304 -42.64 -13.28 13.19
C MET A 304 -43.61 -14.35 12.66
N GLY A 305 -43.13 -15.59 12.52
CA GLY A 305 -43.91 -16.80 12.79
C GLY A 305 -44.54 -17.52 11.59
N GLY A 306 -44.07 -18.75 11.33
CA GLY A 306 -44.79 -19.74 10.53
C GLY A 306 -44.04 -21.05 10.37
N GLY A 307 -44.44 -22.09 11.10
CA GLY A 307 -43.88 -23.46 11.02
C GLY A 307 -44.14 -24.18 9.68
N PRO A 308 -43.68 -25.44 9.56
CA PRO A 308 -43.43 -26.06 8.26
C PRO A 308 -44.71 -26.60 7.60
N GLY A 309 -44.95 -26.22 6.34
CA GLY A 309 -45.87 -26.94 5.45
C GLY A 309 -46.32 -26.17 4.21
N GLY A 310 -46.14 -26.78 3.03
CA GLY A 310 -47.10 -26.70 1.92
C GLY A 310 -46.73 -25.89 0.66
N GLN A 311 -46.13 -26.57 -0.32
CA GLN A 311 -46.36 -26.60 -1.78
C GLN A 311 -46.97 -25.39 -2.57
N ASP A 312 -46.28 -25.12 -3.69
CA ASP A 312 -46.72 -24.72 -5.05
C ASP A 312 -47.24 -23.29 -5.36
N GLY A 313 -46.53 -22.58 -6.25
CA GLY A 313 -47.07 -21.44 -7.02
C GLY A 313 -46.04 -20.59 -7.79
N ALA A 314 -46.20 -20.50 -9.12
CA ALA A 314 -45.36 -19.88 -10.16
C ALA A 314 -45.11 -18.33 -10.08
N PRO A 315 -44.20 -17.74 -10.89
CA PRO A 315 -43.64 -16.40 -10.67
C PRO A 315 -44.48 -15.29 -11.31
N LEU A 316 -44.46 -14.09 -10.70
CA LEU A 316 -45.02 -12.87 -11.30
C LEU A 316 -43.94 -11.81 -11.43
N GLN A 317 -43.74 -11.40 -12.69
CA GLN A 317 -43.05 -10.18 -13.12
C GLN A 317 -43.81 -8.94 -12.61
N GLY A 318 -43.06 -7.95 -12.13
CA GLY A 318 -43.53 -6.58 -11.90
C GLY A 318 -42.34 -5.63 -11.97
N ASP A 319 -42.45 -4.62 -12.85
CA ASP A 319 -41.43 -3.59 -13.13
C ASP A 319 -41.05 -2.75 -11.89
N PRO A 320 -39.80 -2.23 -11.79
CA PRO A 320 -39.42 -1.32 -10.71
C PRO A 320 -39.93 0.12 -10.97
N PRO A 321 -40.30 0.87 -9.92
CA PRO A 321 -40.61 2.29 -10.04
C PRO A 321 -39.33 3.14 -10.13
N ALA A 322 -39.41 4.18 -10.95
CA ALA A 322 -38.39 5.20 -11.13
C ALA A 322 -38.37 6.20 -9.96
N GLY A 323 -37.17 6.61 -9.54
CA GLY A 323 -36.93 7.82 -8.74
C GLY A 323 -36.06 7.59 -7.52
N GLY A 324 -34.75 7.83 -7.68
CA GLY A 324 -33.75 7.96 -6.62
C GLY A 324 -32.53 8.66 -7.22
N GLU A 325 -32.07 9.73 -6.59
CA GLU A 325 -31.10 10.68 -7.14
C GLU A 325 -29.71 10.05 -7.23
N THR A 326 -29.00 10.35 -8.33
CA THR A 326 -27.62 9.94 -8.58
C THR A 326 -26.66 10.70 -7.65
N PRO A 327 -25.64 10.03 -7.05
CA PRO A 327 -24.55 10.70 -6.34
C PRO A 327 -23.77 11.65 -7.27
N PRO A 328 -23.05 12.66 -6.75
CA PRO A 328 -22.36 13.65 -7.57
C PRO A 328 -21.19 13.00 -8.35
N GLU A 329 -21.17 13.23 -9.67
CA GLU A 329 -20.03 12.88 -10.53
C GLU A 329 -18.80 13.76 -10.17
N LEU A 330 -17.65 13.11 -9.98
CA LEU A 330 -16.33 13.75 -9.98
C LEU A 330 -16.07 14.47 -11.32
N PRO A 331 -15.32 15.59 -11.33
CA PRO A 331 -15.10 16.38 -12.53
C PRO A 331 -14.31 15.61 -13.60
N ASP A 332 -14.89 15.51 -14.79
CA ASP A 332 -14.29 14.99 -16.04
C ASP A 332 -12.94 15.64 -16.33
N ASN A 333 -11.86 14.88 -16.11
CA ASN A 333 -10.54 15.22 -16.63
C ASN A 333 -10.30 14.44 -17.93
N SER A 334 -10.96 14.87 -19.00
CA SER A 334 -10.81 14.34 -20.35
C SER A 334 -9.45 14.72 -20.95
N GLY A 335 -8.41 14.00 -20.54
CA GLY A 335 -7.14 13.84 -21.24
C GLY A 335 -6.96 12.37 -21.60
N GLY A 336 -7.28 12.00 -22.84
CA GLY A 336 -7.47 10.61 -23.24
C GLY A 336 -6.23 9.72 -23.12
N GLY A 337 -6.36 8.68 -22.29
CA GLY A 337 -5.70 7.38 -22.39
C GLY A 337 -6.74 6.33 -21.98
N GLN A 338 -6.99 5.33 -22.82
CA GLN A 338 -7.85 4.21 -22.46
C GLN A 338 -7.13 3.43 -21.36
N LEU A 339 -7.78 3.21 -20.21
CA LEU A 339 -7.26 2.33 -19.16
C LEU A 339 -6.89 0.97 -19.80
N PRO A 340 -5.68 0.43 -19.57
CA PRO A 340 -5.29 -0.87 -20.09
C PRO A 340 -6.25 -1.96 -19.62
N GLU A 341 -6.57 -2.92 -20.51
CA GLU A 341 -7.36 -4.09 -20.15
C GLU A 341 -6.53 -4.98 -19.21
N LEU A 342 -7.03 -5.19 -17.99
CA LEU A 342 -6.43 -6.04 -16.97
C LEU A 342 -6.26 -7.48 -17.51
N PRO A 343 -5.12 -8.16 -17.22
CA PRO A 343 -4.98 -9.58 -17.52
C PRO A 343 -6.12 -10.36 -16.86
N ALA A 344 -6.84 -11.16 -17.65
CA ALA A 344 -7.88 -12.02 -17.13
C ALA A 344 -7.25 -13.02 -16.13
N GLN A 345 -7.86 -13.16 -14.95
CA GLN A 345 -7.47 -14.18 -13.97
C GLN A 345 -7.37 -15.56 -14.64
N PRO A 346 -6.25 -16.30 -14.48
CA PRO A 346 -6.20 -17.69 -14.92
C PRO A 346 -7.18 -18.51 -14.08
N SER A 347 -8.25 -18.97 -14.73
CA SER A 347 -9.10 -20.04 -14.20
C SER A 347 -8.21 -21.27 -13.97
N GLY A 348 -8.02 -21.63 -12.70
CA GLY A 348 -7.18 -22.76 -12.31
C GLY A 348 -7.50 -24.03 -13.11
N SER A 349 -6.56 -24.45 -13.95
CA SER A 349 -6.55 -25.76 -14.58
C SER A 349 -5.11 -26.26 -14.66
N GLU A 350 -4.55 -26.65 -13.52
CA GLU A 350 -3.40 -27.54 -13.53
C GLU A 350 -3.85 -28.91 -14.03
N THR A 351 -3.33 -29.32 -15.17
CA THR A 351 -3.48 -30.69 -15.68
C THR A 351 -2.24 -31.49 -15.31
N ALA A 352 -2.31 -32.24 -14.21
CA ALA A 352 -1.44 -33.38 -13.97
C ALA A 352 -2.26 -34.57 -13.41
N SER A 353 -2.30 -35.63 -14.21
CA SER A 353 -3.03 -36.88 -13.96
C SER A 353 -2.31 -37.77 -12.95
N ALA A 354 -2.95 -38.08 -11.82
CA ALA A 354 -3.09 -39.45 -11.29
C ALA A 354 -4.18 -39.50 -10.21
N ALA A 355 -5.11 -40.44 -10.33
CA ALA A 355 -6.31 -40.56 -9.52
C ALA A 355 -6.04 -40.99 -8.07
N GLU A 356 -6.69 -40.32 -7.10
CA GLU A 356 -7.27 -40.96 -5.91
C GLU A 356 -8.43 -40.12 -5.33
N THR A 357 -9.47 -40.86 -4.97
CA THR A 357 -10.79 -40.61 -4.36
C THR A 357 -11.10 -39.23 -3.74
N ALA A 358 -12.22 -38.63 -4.21
CA ALA A 358 -12.82 -37.39 -3.72
C ALA A 358 -13.47 -37.50 -2.33
N GLU A 359 -13.07 -36.61 -1.42
CA GLU A 359 -13.93 -36.01 -0.39
C GLU A 359 -14.21 -34.57 -0.83
N GLY A 360 -15.48 -34.16 -0.82
CA GLY A 360 -15.88 -32.80 -1.14
C GLY A 360 -15.53 -31.88 0.02
N THR A 361 -14.44 -31.13 -0.13
CA THR A 361 -14.21 -29.89 0.61
C THR A 361 -14.93 -28.78 -0.14
N GLU A 362 -15.86 -28.11 0.54
CA GLU A 362 -16.27 -26.76 0.17
C GLU A 362 -14.99 -25.93 0.21
N THR A 363 -14.55 -25.43 -0.95
CA THR A 363 -13.47 -24.47 -1.04
C THR A 363 -13.93 -23.23 -0.29
N ALA A 364 -13.29 -22.89 0.83
CA ALA A 364 -13.24 -21.49 1.22
C ALA A 364 -12.60 -20.77 0.04
N GLU A 365 -13.33 -19.88 -0.61
CA GLU A 365 -12.72 -18.94 -1.54
C GLU A 365 -11.83 -18.06 -0.65
N ASP A 366 -10.52 -18.30 -0.66
CA ASP A 366 -9.57 -17.32 -0.13
C ASP A 366 -9.85 -16.04 -0.93
N THR A 367 -10.43 -15.04 -0.27
CA THR A 367 -10.66 -13.74 -0.91
C THR A 367 -9.30 -13.16 -1.24
N VAL A 368 -9.11 -12.80 -2.51
CA VAL A 368 -7.89 -12.13 -2.96
C VAL A 368 -7.79 -10.79 -2.21
N SER A 369 -6.69 -10.58 -1.49
CA SER A 369 -6.36 -9.26 -0.91
C SER A 369 -6.23 -8.24 -2.03
N GLN A 370 -6.90 -7.10 -1.91
CA GLN A 370 -6.96 -6.09 -2.97
C GLN A 370 -6.58 -4.71 -2.45
N LYS A 371 -5.60 -4.65 -1.55
CA LYS A 371 -5.23 -3.46 -0.78
C LYS A 371 -4.21 -2.60 -1.52
N GLY A 372 -4.26 -1.29 -1.33
CA GLY A 372 -3.30 -0.37 -1.96
C GLY A 372 -1.86 -0.63 -1.48
N VAL A 373 -1.60 -0.34 -0.21
CA VAL A 373 -0.30 -0.57 0.44
C VAL A 373 -0.52 -1.42 1.68
N LYS A 374 0.04 -2.63 1.68
CA LYS A 374 -0.17 -3.63 2.72
C LYS A 374 1.14 -4.10 3.34
N ALA A 375 1.17 -4.13 4.67
CA ALA A 375 2.13 -4.89 5.46
C ALA A 375 1.38 -5.87 6.36
N ASP A 376 1.81 -7.13 6.44
CA ASP A 376 1.35 -8.04 7.51
C ASP A 376 2.00 -7.65 8.86
N GLY A 377 3.16 -6.99 8.82
CA GLY A 377 3.83 -6.37 9.97
C GLY A 377 3.44 -4.90 10.15
N ALA A 378 4.39 -4.11 10.67
CA ALA A 378 4.19 -2.66 10.82
C ALA A 378 4.32 -1.92 9.47
N LEU A 379 3.41 -0.98 9.22
CA LEU A 379 3.48 -0.04 8.11
C LEU A 379 3.94 1.34 8.61
N THR A 380 5.00 1.88 8.00
CA THR A 380 5.47 3.25 8.27
C THR A 380 5.59 4.06 6.99
N ILE A 381 4.96 5.23 6.97
CA ILE A 381 5.04 6.19 5.86
C ILE A 381 5.59 7.51 6.40
N ASN A 382 6.84 7.82 6.06
CA ASN A 382 7.50 9.05 6.47
C ASN A 382 7.30 10.21 5.47
N GLY A 383 6.88 9.91 4.24
CA GLY A 383 6.67 10.89 3.19
C GLY A 383 6.17 10.27 1.90
N GLY A 384 5.94 11.12 0.90
CA GLY A 384 5.47 10.72 -0.43
C GLY A 384 4.13 11.35 -0.82
N THR A 385 3.69 11.09 -2.04
CA THR A 385 2.34 11.45 -2.53
C THR A 385 1.62 10.18 -2.95
N PHE A 386 0.42 9.94 -2.44
CA PHE A 386 -0.36 8.75 -2.66
C PHE A 386 -1.71 9.11 -3.25
N THR A 387 -1.98 8.61 -4.45
CA THR A 387 -3.33 8.50 -5.03
C THR A 387 -3.65 7.02 -5.07
N VAL A 388 -4.60 6.58 -4.26
CA VAL A 388 -4.96 5.16 -4.12
C VAL A 388 -6.46 5.01 -4.36
N ASP A 389 -6.82 4.17 -5.31
CA ASP A 389 -8.20 3.74 -5.56
C ASP A 389 -8.27 2.22 -5.44
N SER A 390 -8.75 1.73 -4.30
CA SER A 390 -8.63 0.34 -3.90
C SER A 390 -10.02 -0.28 -3.70
N ALA A 391 -10.19 -1.54 -4.10
CA ALA A 391 -11.41 -2.31 -3.81
C ALA A 391 -11.46 -2.78 -2.35
N ASP A 392 -10.33 -2.76 -1.66
CA ASP A 392 -10.16 -3.08 -0.25
C ASP A 392 -9.44 -1.87 0.39
N ASP A 393 -8.75 -2.03 1.51
CA ASP A 393 -8.09 -0.91 2.18
C ASP A 393 -7.08 -0.18 1.31
N CYS A 394 -7.05 1.15 1.41
CA CYS A 394 -5.99 1.91 0.73
C CYS A 394 -4.63 1.71 1.43
N LEU A 395 -4.59 1.83 2.76
CA LEU A 395 -3.41 1.58 3.58
C LEU A 395 -3.76 0.56 4.67
N HIS A 396 -3.04 -0.56 4.73
CA HIS A 396 -3.33 -1.65 5.67
C HIS A 396 -2.07 -2.15 6.38
N SER A 397 -2.22 -2.46 7.67
CA SER A 397 -1.14 -2.95 8.50
C SER A 397 -1.64 -4.01 9.50
N GLY A 398 -1.10 -5.23 9.44
CA GLY A 398 -1.35 -6.26 10.46
C GLY A 398 -0.64 -6.00 11.80
N GLY A 399 0.23 -4.98 11.86
CA GLY A 399 0.76 -4.38 13.08
C GLY A 399 0.50 -2.89 13.14
N ALA A 400 1.24 -2.15 13.97
CA ALA A 400 1.05 -0.70 14.09
C ALA A 400 1.31 0.05 12.77
N LEU A 401 0.44 1.04 12.48
CA LEU A 401 0.55 1.94 11.34
C LEU A 401 0.97 3.34 11.80
N ALA A 402 2.05 3.86 11.23
CA ALA A 402 2.53 5.21 11.52
C ALA A 402 2.71 6.07 10.27
N VAL A 403 2.11 7.25 10.26
CA VAL A 403 2.34 8.27 9.22
C VAL A 403 3.04 9.48 9.84
N THR A 404 4.24 9.82 9.34
CA THR A 404 5.01 10.99 9.79
C THR A 404 5.16 12.08 8.72
N GLY A 405 4.56 11.87 7.54
CA GLY A 405 4.47 12.85 6.47
C GLY A 405 3.84 12.26 5.20
N GLY A 406 3.48 13.15 4.27
CA GLY A 406 2.95 12.79 2.95
C GLY A 406 1.66 13.53 2.58
N THR A 407 1.19 13.31 1.36
CA THR A 407 -0.11 13.78 0.86
C THR A 407 -0.88 12.58 0.33
N PHE A 408 -2.14 12.42 0.75
CA PHE A 408 -2.94 11.23 0.53
C PHE A 408 -4.29 11.59 -0.10
N THR A 409 -4.60 11.00 -1.24
CA THR A 409 -5.95 10.96 -1.85
C THR A 409 -6.37 9.50 -1.91
N LEU A 410 -7.30 9.10 -1.05
CA LEU A 410 -7.64 7.69 -0.81
C LEU A 410 -9.12 7.45 -1.10
N SER A 411 -9.42 6.60 -2.08
CA SER A 411 -10.77 6.09 -2.32
C SER A 411 -10.77 4.59 -2.08
N SER A 412 -11.51 4.15 -1.07
CA SER A 412 -11.51 2.77 -0.61
C SER A 412 -12.86 2.08 -0.81
N GLY A 413 -12.80 0.81 -1.22
CA GLY A 413 -13.91 -0.13 -1.21
C GLY A 413 -14.12 -0.79 0.15
N ASP A 414 -13.19 -0.58 1.08
CA ASP A 414 -13.31 -0.88 2.50
C ASP A 414 -12.78 0.35 3.27
N ASP A 415 -11.74 0.25 4.09
CA ASP A 415 -11.26 1.39 4.87
C ASP A 415 -10.18 2.19 4.16
N ALA A 416 -10.15 3.49 4.37
CA ALA A 416 -9.05 4.27 3.80
C ALA A 416 -7.72 3.98 4.52
N ILE A 417 -7.76 3.79 5.84
CA ILE A 417 -6.59 3.45 6.66
C ILE A 417 -7.01 2.43 7.70
N HIS A 418 -6.46 1.21 7.65
CA HIS A 418 -6.76 0.14 8.60
C HIS A 418 -5.48 -0.39 9.28
N SER A 419 -5.58 -0.74 10.56
CA SER A 419 -4.52 -1.40 11.32
C SER A 419 -5.07 -2.31 12.42
N ASP A 420 -4.58 -3.55 12.48
CA ASP A 420 -4.89 -4.50 13.57
C ASP A 420 -4.38 -4.02 14.96
N ASP A 421 -3.57 -2.95 15.00
CA ASP A 421 -2.98 -2.35 16.20
C ASP A 421 -3.17 -0.83 16.18
N ALA A 422 -2.23 -0.04 16.69
CA ALA A 422 -2.36 1.41 16.75
C ALA A 422 -2.13 2.10 15.38
N VAL A 423 -3.05 3.00 15.03
CA VAL A 423 -2.85 4.03 13.99
C VAL A 423 -2.35 5.32 14.64
N THR A 424 -1.16 5.77 14.24
CA THR A 424 -0.57 7.04 14.69
C THR A 424 -0.26 7.96 13.53
N ILE A 425 -0.98 9.07 13.44
CA ILE A 425 -0.81 10.11 12.43
C ILE A 425 -0.12 11.33 13.07
N ARG A 426 1.15 11.57 12.70
CA ARG A 426 2.00 12.64 13.24
C ARG A 426 2.21 13.83 12.30
N ALA A 427 2.03 13.61 11.00
CA ALA A 427 1.93 14.66 9.99
C ALA A 427 1.31 14.09 8.70
N GLY A 428 0.78 14.96 7.85
CA GLY A 428 0.22 14.61 6.55
C GLY A 428 -0.96 15.50 6.15
N GLU A 429 -1.43 15.34 4.91
CA GLU A 429 -2.69 15.90 4.40
C GLU A 429 -3.51 14.77 3.77
N PHE A 430 -4.74 14.58 4.24
CA PHE A 430 -5.59 13.45 3.87
C PHE A 430 -6.90 13.94 3.25
N SER A 431 -7.14 13.52 2.01
CA SER A 431 -8.41 13.69 1.28
C SER A 431 -8.99 12.30 1.02
N ILE A 432 -10.06 11.95 1.71
CA ILE A 432 -10.70 10.63 1.68
C ILE A 432 -12.14 10.83 1.19
N PRO A 433 -12.37 10.96 -0.13
CA PRO A 433 -13.70 11.29 -0.65
C PRO A 433 -14.68 10.11 -0.64
N TYR A 434 -14.20 8.88 -0.43
CA TYR A 434 -15.00 7.67 -0.47
C TYR A 434 -14.32 6.52 0.28
N CYS A 435 -15.00 5.95 1.27
CA CYS A 435 -14.55 4.79 2.06
C CYS A 435 -15.74 4.15 2.79
N TYR A 436 -15.55 2.91 3.27
CA TYR A 436 -16.42 2.32 4.29
C TYR A 436 -16.16 3.04 5.61
N GLU A 437 -14.98 2.87 6.22
CA GLU A 437 -14.50 3.73 7.30
C GLU A 437 -13.29 4.58 6.87
N GLY A 438 -13.13 5.74 7.52
CA GLY A 438 -12.01 6.63 7.21
C GLY A 438 -10.69 6.16 7.83
N VAL A 439 -10.67 5.95 9.14
CA VAL A 439 -9.49 5.48 9.88
C VAL A 439 -9.92 4.47 10.94
N GLU A 440 -9.45 3.24 10.82
CA GLU A 440 -9.70 2.17 11.78
C GLU A 440 -8.40 1.65 12.40
N GLY A 441 -8.44 1.36 13.69
CA GLY A 441 -7.54 0.41 14.32
C GLY A 441 -7.85 0.17 15.78
N LEU A 442 -7.00 -0.59 16.48
CA LEU A 442 -7.15 -0.79 17.93
C LEU A 442 -7.21 0.54 18.68
N SER A 443 -6.33 1.48 18.30
CA SER A 443 -6.35 2.85 18.80
C SER A 443 -5.94 3.83 17.72
N VAL A 444 -6.49 5.04 17.77
CA VAL A 444 -6.20 6.09 16.79
C VAL A 444 -5.68 7.34 17.49
N THR A 445 -4.51 7.81 17.08
CA THR A 445 -3.92 9.08 17.54
C THR A 445 -3.59 10.00 16.38
N VAL A 446 -4.08 11.24 16.45
CA VAL A 446 -3.88 12.30 15.45
C VAL A 446 -3.24 13.51 16.13
N GLU A 447 -2.07 13.97 15.67
CA GLU A 447 -1.28 15.00 16.36
C GLU A 447 -1.65 16.44 15.96
N GLY A 448 -1.98 16.69 14.69
CA GLY A 448 -2.07 18.07 14.17
C GLY A 448 -2.50 18.25 12.72
N GLU A 449 -3.03 17.23 12.06
CA GLU A 449 -3.12 17.11 10.59
C GLU A 449 -4.44 17.64 10.01
N ALA A 450 -4.49 17.72 8.68
CA ALA A 450 -5.71 18.00 7.93
C ALA A 450 -6.33 16.70 7.40
N PHE A 451 -7.58 16.45 7.79
CA PHE A 451 -8.41 15.35 7.28
C PHE A 451 -9.70 15.91 6.68
N ASP A 452 -10.02 15.49 5.47
CA ASP A 452 -11.33 15.66 4.83
C ASP A 452 -11.86 14.28 4.44
N VAL A 453 -12.83 13.77 5.20
CA VAL A 453 -13.31 12.39 5.14
C VAL A 453 -14.80 12.34 4.80
N THR A 454 -15.15 11.53 3.81
CA THR A 454 -16.52 11.10 3.53
C THR A 454 -16.59 9.58 3.64
N ALA A 455 -17.23 9.10 4.72
CA ALA A 455 -17.32 7.69 5.07
C ALA A 455 -18.76 7.17 4.96
N HIS A 456 -18.90 5.89 4.62
CA HIS A 456 -20.20 5.22 4.53
C HIS A 456 -20.62 4.61 5.87
N ASP A 457 -19.68 4.19 6.69
CA ASP A 457 -19.89 3.90 8.11
C ASP A 457 -19.16 4.96 8.92
N ASP A 458 -18.13 4.63 9.68
CA ASP A 458 -17.53 5.55 10.61
C ASP A 458 -16.43 6.43 9.99
N GLY A 459 -16.35 7.68 10.45
CA GLY A 459 -15.22 8.53 10.06
C GLY A 459 -13.91 8.00 10.63
N PHE A 460 -13.88 7.77 11.94
CA PHE A 460 -12.77 7.17 12.67
C PHE A 460 -13.36 6.16 13.63
N ASN A 461 -12.84 4.94 13.60
CA ASN A 461 -13.26 3.84 14.46
C ASN A 461 -12.05 3.36 15.28
N ALA A 462 -12.23 3.27 16.60
CA ALA A 462 -11.29 2.59 17.48
C ALA A 462 -11.96 1.39 18.15
N ALA A 463 -11.97 0.28 17.42
CA ALA A 463 -12.46 -1.02 17.86
C ALA A 463 -11.33 -2.03 17.66
N GLY A 464 -10.79 -2.59 18.75
CA GLY A 464 -9.76 -3.62 18.61
C GLY A 464 -10.27 -4.85 17.88
N GLY A 465 -9.48 -5.39 16.95
CA GLY A 465 -9.81 -6.64 16.24
C GLY A 465 -8.86 -6.86 15.07
N ALA A 466 -8.72 -8.11 14.63
CA ALA A 466 -8.26 -8.41 13.28
C ALA A 466 -9.51 -8.70 12.46
N ASP A 467 -9.53 -8.33 11.16
CA ASP A 467 -10.63 -8.52 10.20
C ASP A 467 -10.92 -9.98 9.87
N SER A 468 -10.79 -10.90 10.83
CA SER A 468 -11.12 -12.29 10.63
C SER A 468 -12.64 -12.41 10.52
N SER A 469 -13.12 -12.35 9.28
CA SER A 469 -14.33 -13.00 8.78
C SER A 469 -14.28 -14.54 8.92
N ASP A 470 -13.33 -15.07 9.69
CA ASP A 470 -13.09 -16.50 9.87
C ASP A 470 -13.97 -17.06 10.99
N PHE A 471 -14.88 -17.95 10.56
CA PHE A 471 -15.96 -18.53 11.34
C PHE A 471 -15.44 -19.35 12.54
N GLY A 472 -15.42 -18.80 13.77
CA GLY A 472 -15.31 -19.67 14.95
C GLY A 472 -14.97 -19.12 16.33
N GLY A 473 -14.57 -17.86 16.50
CA GLY A 473 -14.24 -17.29 17.80
C GLY A 473 -15.44 -16.62 18.47
N MET A 474 -15.88 -17.11 19.64
CA MET A 474 -16.75 -16.32 20.53
C MET A 474 -15.88 -15.50 21.47
N ASP A 475 -15.27 -14.45 20.95
CA ASP A 475 -14.83 -13.31 21.75
C ASP A 475 -15.82 -12.16 21.52
N GLU A 476 -16.23 -11.49 22.60
CA GLU A 476 -17.31 -10.48 22.59
C GLU A 476 -16.87 -9.26 21.76
N PRO A 477 -17.42 -9.02 20.55
CA PRO A 477 -16.89 -8.01 19.62
C PRO A 477 -17.25 -6.56 19.99
N PHE A 478 -17.88 -6.35 21.16
CA PHE A 478 -18.32 -5.04 21.65
C PHE A 478 -17.87 -4.77 23.09
N ALA A 479 -16.87 -5.51 23.58
CA ALA A 479 -16.36 -5.29 24.92
C ALA A 479 -15.45 -4.05 24.92
N ALA A 480 -15.85 -3.02 25.67
CA ALA A 480 -15.00 -1.88 25.91
C ALA A 480 -13.61 -2.34 26.41
N SER A 481 -12.58 -1.95 25.67
CA SER A 481 -11.19 -2.30 25.96
C SER A 481 -10.46 -1.06 26.46
N GLU A 482 -9.58 -1.20 27.46
CA GLU A 482 -8.75 -0.08 27.93
C GLU A 482 -7.70 0.35 26.89
N ASP A 483 -7.44 -0.51 25.90
CA ASP A 483 -6.48 -0.28 24.82
C ASP A 483 -7.14 0.42 23.62
N SER A 484 -8.48 0.48 23.58
CA SER A 484 -9.23 1.17 22.53
C SER A 484 -9.46 2.62 22.90
N PHE A 485 -8.98 3.53 22.05
CA PHE A 485 -9.19 4.96 22.24
C PHE A 485 -9.00 5.74 20.94
N ILE A 486 -9.63 6.90 20.87
CA ILE A 486 -9.32 7.94 19.90
C ILE A 486 -8.77 9.15 20.64
N THR A 487 -7.59 9.62 20.22
CA THR A 487 -6.99 10.86 20.71
C THR A 487 -6.69 11.82 19.57
N VAL A 488 -7.26 13.02 19.64
CA VAL A 488 -7.00 14.14 18.71
C VAL A 488 -6.28 15.26 19.44
N ASN A 489 -4.99 15.47 19.14
CA ASN A 489 -4.17 16.50 19.79
C ASN A 489 -4.22 17.86 19.09
N GLY A 490 -4.63 17.91 17.82
CA GLY A 490 -4.62 19.13 17.01
C GLY A 490 -5.23 18.92 15.63
N GLY A 491 -5.01 19.89 14.73
CA GLY A 491 -5.36 19.76 13.32
C GLY A 491 -6.72 20.35 12.92
N THR A 492 -7.11 20.07 11.68
CA THR A 492 -8.43 20.39 11.12
C THR A 492 -9.01 19.10 10.56
N ILE A 493 -10.04 18.57 11.21
CA ILE A 493 -10.68 17.31 10.83
C ILE A 493 -12.11 17.64 10.42
N THR A 494 -12.43 17.35 9.16
CA THR A 494 -13.78 17.42 8.62
C THR A 494 -14.23 16.01 8.28
N VAL A 495 -15.34 15.58 8.88
CA VAL A 495 -15.91 14.26 8.65
C VAL A 495 -17.37 14.42 8.28
N VAL A 496 -17.76 13.76 7.19
CA VAL A 496 -19.14 13.49 6.84
C VAL A 496 -19.30 11.97 6.80
N SER A 497 -20.13 11.43 7.67
CA SER A 497 -20.32 9.98 7.79
C SER A 497 -21.81 9.62 7.81
N ASP A 498 -22.14 8.47 7.24
CA ASP A 498 -23.44 7.84 7.46
C ASP A 498 -23.43 6.96 8.73
N GLY A 499 -22.26 6.52 9.20
CA GLY A 499 -21.99 6.05 10.57
C GLY A 499 -21.71 7.19 11.56
N ASP A 500 -21.07 6.87 12.67
CA ASP A 500 -20.55 7.82 13.64
C ASP A 500 -19.36 8.59 13.05
N CYS A 501 -19.14 9.85 13.45
CA CYS A 501 -17.96 10.55 12.92
C CYS A 501 -16.68 10.10 13.63
N LEU A 502 -16.75 9.92 14.95
CA LEU A 502 -15.70 9.31 15.77
C LEU A 502 -16.41 8.29 16.67
N ASP A 503 -16.16 7.00 16.48
CA ASP A 503 -16.60 5.91 17.37
C ASP A 503 -15.39 5.30 18.09
N SER A 504 -15.49 5.15 19.40
CA SER A 504 -14.49 4.47 20.19
C SER A 504 -15.10 3.48 21.16
N ASN A 505 -14.64 2.24 21.09
CA ASN A 505 -14.92 1.24 22.11
C ASN A 505 -14.23 1.52 23.46
N GLY A 506 -13.46 2.60 23.59
CA GLY A 506 -12.98 3.10 24.88
C GLY A 506 -13.04 4.63 24.98
N ASP A 507 -11.93 5.28 25.33
CA ASP A 507 -11.92 6.71 25.60
C ASP A 507 -11.81 7.56 24.32
N LEU A 508 -12.53 8.69 24.28
CA LEU A 508 -12.44 9.68 23.22
C LEU A 508 -11.92 11.00 23.78
N THR A 509 -10.70 11.39 23.41
CA THR A 509 -10.03 12.59 23.92
C THR A 509 -9.70 13.59 22.82
N VAL A 510 -10.18 14.82 22.96
CA VAL A 510 -9.85 15.95 22.09
C VAL A 510 -9.03 16.97 22.89
N ASN A 511 -7.71 17.01 22.68
CA ASN A 511 -6.81 17.95 23.34
C ASN A 511 -6.71 19.32 22.63
N GLY A 512 -6.97 19.36 21.33
CA GLY A 512 -6.88 20.57 20.50
C GLY A 512 -7.47 20.37 19.10
N GLY A 513 -7.30 21.36 18.22
CA GLY A 513 -7.75 21.30 16.83
C GLY A 513 -9.16 21.88 16.57
N THR A 514 -9.56 21.83 15.30
CA THR A 514 -10.92 22.17 14.83
C THR A 514 -11.54 20.92 14.20
N LEU A 515 -12.63 20.44 14.78
CA LEU A 515 -13.36 19.26 14.32
C LEU A 515 -14.75 19.72 13.87
N ASP A 516 -15.04 19.56 12.58
CA ASP A 516 -16.35 19.82 12.00
C ASP A 516 -16.95 18.49 11.54
N LEU A 517 -17.88 17.96 12.34
CA LEU A 517 -18.38 16.58 12.25
C LEU A 517 -19.86 16.58 11.86
N THR A 518 -20.19 15.84 10.80
CA THR A 518 -21.56 15.71 10.29
C THR A 518 -21.94 14.23 10.17
N CYS A 519 -22.73 13.76 11.15
CA CYS A 519 -23.29 12.41 11.13
C CYS A 519 -24.68 12.43 10.49
N ASN A 520 -24.88 11.67 9.42
CA ASN A 520 -26.15 11.59 8.68
C ASN A 520 -26.98 10.35 9.01
N GLY A 521 -26.38 9.36 9.68
CA GLY A 521 -26.98 8.08 10.03
C GLY A 521 -28.16 8.14 10.97
N ASN A 522 -29.12 7.23 10.79
CA ASN A 522 -30.21 7.07 11.74
C ASN A 522 -29.76 6.19 12.90
N GLY A 523 -29.65 6.77 14.09
CA GLY A 523 -29.25 6.01 15.29
C GLY A 523 -27.78 6.17 15.66
N ASN A 524 -27.00 6.75 14.74
CA ASN A 524 -25.61 7.14 14.89
C ASN A 524 -25.50 8.56 15.48
N THR A 525 -24.32 8.91 15.98
CA THR A 525 -23.98 10.20 16.57
C THR A 525 -22.60 10.66 16.10
N ALA A 526 -22.35 11.97 16.05
CA ALA A 526 -21.04 12.46 15.62
C ALA A 526 -19.90 12.09 16.59
N LEU A 527 -20.19 11.83 17.86
CA LEU A 527 -19.21 11.42 18.87
C LEU A 527 -19.81 10.27 19.70
N ASP A 528 -19.42 9.03 19.39
CA ASP A 528 -19.71 7.87 20.24
C ASP A 528 -18.45 7.38 20.95
N CYS A 529 -18.61 7.03 22.21
CA CYS A 529 -17.56 6.39 22.96
C CYS A 529 -18.14 5.56 24.11
N SER A 530 -17.64 4.34 24.27
CA SER A 530 -18.00 3.47 25.40
C SER A 530 -17.35 3.91 26.72
N GLY A 531 -16.20 4.58 26.64
CA GLY A 531 -15.45 5.15 27.75
C GLY A 531 -15.85 6.59 28.09
N SER A 532 -14.85 7.43 28.35
CA SER A 532 -15.04 8.84 28.67
C SER A 532 -14.72 9.73 27.48
N TYR A 533 -15.67 10.59 27.13
CA TYR A 533 -15.39 11.74 26.28
C TYR A 533 -14.76 12.88 27.09
N THR A 534 -13.61 13.38 26.61
CA THR A 534 -12.92 14.53 27.20
C THR A 534 -12.51 15.53 26.13
N ASN A 535 -13.00 16.77 26.21
CA ASN A 535 -12.51 17.89 25.40
C ASN A 535 -11.69 18.87 26.27
N ASN A 536 -10.37 18.88 26.11
CA ASN A 536 -9.43 19.71 26.86
C ASN A 536 -9.08 21.05 26.18
N GLY A 537 -9.57 21.30 24.95
CA GLY A 537 -9.22 22.53 24.23
C GLY A 537 -9.53 22.57 22.73
N GLY A 538 -10.18 21.54 22.16
CA GLY A 538 -10.59 21.54 20.76
C GLY A 538 -11.87 22.34 20.50
N SER A 539 -11.98 22.91 19.31
CA SER A 539 -13.22 23.47 18.77
C SER A 539 -13.96 22.35 18.05
N VAL A 540 -14.98 21.76 18.70
CA VAL A 540 -15.77 20.66 18.13
C VAL A 540 -17.15 21.19 17.76
N THR A 541 -17.52 21.04 16.49
CA THR A 541 -18.85 21.34 15.96
C THR A 541 -19.48 20.04 15.50
N THR A 542 -20.68 19.72 15.99
CA THR A 542 -21.46 18.59 15.48
C THR A 542 -22.83 19.05 15.00
N ASN A 543 -23.45 18.28 14.11
CA ASN A 543 -24.80 18.55 13.63
C ASN A 543 -25.89 18.00 14.58
N ASP A 544 -25.54 17.17 15.56
CA ASP A 544 -26.47 16.49 16.48
C ASP A 544 -26.37 16.99 17.94
N GLY A 545 -25.35 17.79 18.27
CA GLY A 545 -25.11 18.36 19.60
C GLY A 545 -24.32 17.46 20.55
N SER A 546 -23.76 16.35 20.05
CA SER A 546 -23.00 15.37 20.83
C SER A 546 -21.76 15.95 21.51
N GLU A 547 -21.23 17.10 21.06
CA GLU A 547 -20.10 17.79 21.73
C GLU A 547 -20.43 18.25 23.16
N THR A 548 -21.73 18.32 23.52
CA THR A 548 -22.19 18.68 24.86
C THR A 548 -22.76 17.50 25.66
N ASN A 549 -23.01 16.36 25.02
CA ASN A 549 -23.64 15.18 25.63
C ASN A 549 -23.29 13.87 24.89
N SER A 550 -21.99 13.63 24.72
CA SER A 550 -21.39 12.40 24.20
C SER A 550 -21.79 11.18 25.04
N GLY A 551 -22.15 10.05 24.40
CA GLY A 551 -22.57 8.82 25.08
C GLY A 551 -24.04 8.77 25.52
N GLY A 552 -24.85 9.76 25.11
CA GLY A 552 -26.29 9.72 25.27
C GLY A 552 -26.93 8.85 24.19
N ARG A 553 -27.08 7.53 24.43
CA ARG A 553 -27.89 6.61 23.59
C ARG A 553 -29.05 7.36 22.95
N SER A 554 -28.99 7.50 21.62
CA SER A 554 -30.03 8.08 20.78
C SER A 554 -31.41 7.60 21.24
N GLY A 555 -32.17 8.50 21.84
CA GLY A 555 -33.44 8.14 22.48
C GLY A 555 -34.19 9.25 23.18
N ASN A 556 -33.60 10.42 23.44
CA ASN A 556 -34.34 11.56 23.98
C ASN A 556 -33.93 12.85 23.30
N ARG A 557 -34.53 13.09 22.12
CA ARG A 557 -34.71 14.45 21.62
C ARG A 557 -35.38 15.26 22.75
N LEU A 558 -34.72 16.32 23.19
CA LEU A 558 -35.24 17.30 24.15
C LEU A 558 -36.64 17.73 23.68
N GLU A 559 -37.69 17.25 24.35
CA GLU A 559 -39.02 17.84 24.23
C GLU A 559 -38.91 19.27 24.76
N GLU A 560 -39.04 20.25 23.86
CA GLU A 560 -39.31 21.64 24.25
C GLU A 560 -40.46 21.64 25.27
N GLU A 561 -40.22 22.18 26.46
CA GLU A 561 -41.25 22.51 27.43
C GLU A 561 -42.33 23.37 26.75
N ARG A 562 -43.40 22.72 26.30
CA ARG A 562 -44.62 23.40 25.90
C ARG A 562 -45.31 23.90 27.17
N GLU A 563 -45.12 25.19 27.43
CA GLU A 563 -45.95 26.03 28.31
C GLU A 563 -47.44 25.60 28.24
N PRO A 564 -48.11 25.35 29.38
CA PRO A 564 -49.48 24.89 29.39
C PRO A 564 -50.42 26.02 28.95
N LEU A 565 -51.16 25.79 27.86
CA LEU A 565 -52.19 26.69 27.36
C LEU A 565 -53.25 26.98 28.45
N PRO A 566 -53.66 28.25 28.63
CA PRO A 566 -54.64 28.60 29.65
C PRO A 566 -56.03 28.07 29.28
N SER A 567 -56.61 27.30 30.19
CA SER A 567 -58.00 26.83 30.13
C SER A 567 -58.97 28.00 30.18
N GLY A 568 -59.70 28.25 29.09
CA GLY A 568 -60.89 29.10 29.16
C GLY A 568 -61.43 29.57 27.83
N ARG A 569 -62.53 28.95 27.36
CA ARG A 569 -63.63 29.70 26.76
C ARG A 569 -64.99 29.13 27.18
N PRO A 570 -65.98 30.00 27.45
CA PRO A 570 -67.29 29.61 27.94
C PRO A 570 -68.22 29.15 26.82
N LYS A 571 -69.22 28.36 27.22
CA LYS A 571 -70.36 27.92 26.41
C LYS A 571 -71.12 29.09 25.78
N ALA A 572 -71.49 28.92 24.51
CA ALA A 572 -72.75 29.40 23.94
C ALA A 572 -73.37 28.22 23.17
#